data_AF-A0A7V9HD65-F1
#
_entry.id   AF-A0A7V9HD65-F1
#
_cell.length_a   1.000
_cell.length_b   1.000
_cell.length_c   1.000
_cell.angle_alpha   90.00
_cell.angle_beta   90.00
_cell.angle_gamma   90.00
#
_symmetry.space_group_name_H-M   'P 1'
#
loop_
_entity.id
_entity.type
_entity.pdbx_description
1 polymer ?
#
loop_
_entity_poly.entity_id
_entity_poly.type
_entity_poly.pdbx_seq_one_letter_code
_entity_poly.pdbx_strand_id
1 'polypeptide(L)'
;MLIRRAREADGLTQAQLARRLGITQPSVARIEAAGDEVSIATLKRALNATGRGLELRAVKQTPGYDESLLRANLELTPAQRVRVFENFYADARVLAAAGARARAAA
;
A
#
# COMPACT_ATOMS: atom_id res chain seq x y z
N MET A 1 10.31 1.73 0.85
CA MET A 1 10.61 1.04 -0.42
C MET A 1 11.34 -0.29 -0.11
N LEU A 2 11.02 -1.38 -0.84
CA LEU A 2 11.47 -2.75 -0.50
C LEU A 2 13.00 -2.92 -0.56
N ILE A 3 13.65 -2.34 -1.58
CA ILE A 3 15.13 -2.39 -1.74
C ILE A 3 15.83 -1.72 -0.57
N ARG A 4 15.36 -0.51 -0.20
CA ARG A 4 15.91 0.24 0.94
C ARG A 4 15.82 -0.57 2.24
N ARG A 5 14.66 -1.17 2.52
CA ARG A 5 14.47 -2.00 3.73
C ARG A 5 15.41 -3.20 3.75
N ALA A 6 15.55 -3.90 2.62
CA ALA A 6 16.47 -5.03 2.50
C ALA A 6 17.93 -4.60 2.72
N ARG A 7 18.33 -3.47 2.14
CA ARG A 7 19.66 -2.89 2.32
C ARG A 7 19.95 -2.55 3.78
N GLU A 8 19.02 -1.86 4.44
CA GLU A 8 19.13 -1.44 5.84
C GLU A 8 19.17 -2.65 6.79
N ALA A 9 18.38 -3.69 6.53
CA ALA A 9 18.39 -4.91 7.32
C ALA A 9 19.73 -5.68 7.26
N ASP A 10 20.52 -5.49 6.20
CA ASP A 10 21.87 -6.05 6.07
C ASP A 10 22.98 -5.06 6.50
N GLY A 11 22.62 -3.90 7.06
CA GLY A 11 23.59 -2.89 7.48
C GLY A 11 24.38 -2.26 6.33
N LEU A 12 23.87 -2.32 5.10
CA LEU A 12 24.57 -1.80 3.92
C LEU A 12 24.28 -0.32 3.71
N THR A 13 25.31 0.45 3.35
CA THR A 13 25.17 1.79 2.78
C THR A 13 24.75 1.71 1.30
N GLN A 14 24.19 2.81 0.75
CA GLN A 14 23.87 2.87 -0.68
C GLN A 14 25.11 2.63 -1.56
N ALA A 15 26.29 3.10 -1.14
CA ALA A 15 27.55 2.89 -1.86
C ALA A 15 28.02 1.42 -1.82
N GLN A 16 27.73 0.68 -0.75
CA GLN A 16 28.03 -0.75 -0.69
C GLN A 16 27.08 -1.56 -1.57
N LEU A 17 25.78 -1.25 -1.55
CA LEU A 17 24.82 -1.88 -2.45
C LEU A 17 25.15 -1.58 -3.93
N ALA A 18 25.54 -0.34 -4.23
CA ALA A 18 25.97 0.07 -5.57
C ALA A 18 27.15 -0.76 -6.06
N ARG A 19 28.16 -0.97 -5.21
CA ARG A 19 29.32 -1.85 -5.49
C ARG A 19 28.89 -3.29 -5.76
N ARG A 20 27.99 -3.85 -4.96
CA ARG A 20 27.45 -5.21 -5.20
C ARG A 20 26.67 -5.34 -6.50
N LEU A 21 26.02 -4.27 -6.92
CA LEU A 21 25.21 -4.23 -8.15
C LEU A 21 25.99 -3.86 -9.41
N GLY A 22 27.24 -3.41 -9.27
CA GLY A 22 28.04 -2.90 -10.39
C GLY A 22 27.49 -1.59 -10.97
N ILE A 23 26.86 -0.75 -10.14
CA ILE A 23 26.28 0.53 -10.56
C ILE A 23 26.77 1.67 -9.66
N THR A 24 26.41 2.91 -9.99
CA THR A 24 26.80 4.10 -9.20
C THR A 24 25.89 4.29 -7.98
N GLN A 25 26.42 4.88 -6.90
CA GLN A 25 25.62 5.20 -5.71
C GLN A 25 24.42 6.14 -6.00
N PRO A 26 24.54 7.18 -6.87
CA PRO A 26 23.38 7.97 -7.28
C PRO A 26 22.31 7.14 -8.01
N SER A 27 22.70 6.09 -8.73
CA SER A 27 21.74 5.18 -9.37
C SER A 27 20.98 4.35 -8.34
N VAL A 28 21.63 3.90 -7.26
CA VAL A 28 20.94 3.27 -6.12
C VAL A 28 19.99 4.25 -5.45
N ALA A 29 20.43 5.50 -5.20
CA ALA A 29 19.57 6.51 -4.61
C ALA A 29 18.31 6.77 -5.46
N ARG A 30 18.47 6.85 -6.79
CA ARG A 30 17.35 6.98 -7.74
C ARG A 30 16.41 5.78 -7.68
N ILE A 31 16.95 4.56 -7.64
CA ILE A 31 16.16 3.33 -7.52
C ILE A 31 15.36 3.32 -6.20
N GLU A 32 15.97 3.72 -5.08
CA GLU A 32 15.29 3.78 -3.79
C GLU A 32 14.21 4.87 -3.72
N ALA A 33 14.33 5.93 -4.53
CA ALA A 33 13.38 7.03 -4.64
C ALA A 33 12.25 6.80 -5.66
N ALA A 34 12.48 5.96 -6.68
CA ALA A 34 11.54 5.74 -7.79
C ALA A 34 10.22 5.03 -7.42
N GLY A 35 10.06 4.57 -6.17
CA GLY A 35 8.82 3.96 -5.70
C GLY A 35 8.39 2.76 -6.54
N ASP A 36 7.20 2.85 -7.15
CA ASP A 36 6.55 1.79 -7.92
C ASP A 36 7.02 1.74 -9.39
N GLU A 37 7.84 2.69 -9.85
CA GLU A 37 8.37 2.75 -11.21
C GLU A 37 9.59 1.83 -11.45
N VAL A 38 9.97 1.02 -10.45
CA VAL A 38 11.11 0.11 -10.55
C VAL A 38 10.71 -1.20 -11.24
N SER A 39 11.41 -1.55 -12.31
CA SER A 39 11.18 -2.83 -13.00
C SER A 39 11.42 -4.04 -12.09
N ILE A 40 10.65 -5.12 -12.31
CA ILE A 40 10.80 -6.39 -11.57
C ILE A 40 12.24 -6.93 -11.67
N ALA A 41 12.89 -6.77 -12.83
CA ALA A 41 14.27 -7.18 -13.03
C ALA A 41 15.26 -6.43 -12.12
N THR A 42 15.10 -5.11 -11.99
CA THR A 42 15.91 -4.28 -11.08
C THR A 42 15.64 -4.65 -9.63
N LEU A 43 14.37 -4.85 -9.26
CA LEU A 43 13.99 -5.28 -7.91
C LEU A 43 14.63 -6.63 -7.55
N LYS A 44 14.53 -7.63 -8.43
CA LYS A 44 15.13 -8.95 -8.25
C LYS A 44 16.65 -8.87 -8.09
N ARG A 45 17.34 -8.11 -8.95
CA ARG A 45 18.81 -7.92 -8.85
C ARG A 45 19.22 -7.29 -7.53
N ALA A 46 18.50 -6.23 -7.12
CA ALA A 46 18.77 -5.52 -5.87
C ALA A 46 18.57 -6.41 -4.63
N LEU A 47 17.50 -7.21 -4.60
CA LEU A 47 17.24 -8.15 -3.52
C LEU A 47 18.26 -9.30 -3.48
N ASN A 48 18.66 -9.83 -4.64
CA ASN A 48 19.71 -10.85 -4.70
C ASN A 48 21.04 -10.31 -4.15
N ALA A 49 21.38 -9.04 -4.42
CA ALA A 49 22.58 -8.40 -3.89
C ALA A 49 22.55 -8.19 -2.35
N THR A 50 21.38 -8.32 -1.74
CA THR A 50 21.15 -8.34 -0.28
C THR A 50 20.78 -9.74 0.21
N GLY A 51 21.12 -10.80 -0.54
CA GLY A 51 20.90 -12.18 -0.12
C GLY A 51 19.44 -12.60 0.00
N ARG A 52 18.50 -11.88 -0.63
CA ARG A 52 17.06 -12.15 -0.58
C ARG A 52 16.52 -12.56 -1.96
N GLY A 53 15.60 -13.53 -1.96
CA GLY A 53 14.82 -13.88 -3.15
C GLY A 53 13.61 -12.96 -3.34
N LEU A 54 13.17 -12.78 -4.58
CA LEU A 54 11.89 -12.16 -4.91
C LEU A 54 10.90 -13.25 -5.31
N GLU A 55 9.82 -13.39 -4.53
CA GLU A 55 8.67 -14.20 -4.88
C GLU A 55 7.50 -13.29 -5.28
N LEU A 56 6.88 -13.59 -6.42
CA LEU A 56 5.68 -12.91 -6.91
C LEU A 56 4.60 -13.94 -7.15
N ARG A 57 3.40 -13.66 -6.65
CA ARG A 57 2.23 -14.51 -6.84
C ARG A 57 1.05 -13.66 -7.27
N ALA A 58 0.38 -14.09 -8.34
CA ALA A 58 -0.91 -13.52 -8.70
C ALA A 58 -1.94 -13.98 -7.66
N VAL A 59 -2.65 -13.01 -7.08
CA VAL A 59 -3.77 -13.27 -6.16
C VAL A 59 -5.04 -12.70 -6.79
N LYS A 60 -6.17 -13.37 -6.57
CA LYS A 60 -7.47 -12.79 -6.95
C LYS A 60 -7.61 -11.49 -6.17
N GLN A 61 -7.82 -10.39 -6.89
CA GLN A 61 -8.25 -9.15 -6.26
C GLN A 61 -9.65 -9.40 -5.70
N THR A 62 -9.74 -9.68 -4.40
CA THR A 62 -11.02 -9.59 -3.72
C THR A 62 -11.35 -8.11 -3.66
N PRO A 63 -12.49 -7.68 -4.20
CA PRO A 63 -12.84 -6.28 -4.17
C PRO A 63 -12.82 -5.77 -2.74
N GLY A 64 -12.32 -4.55 -2.52
CA GLY A 64 -12.25 -3.92 -1.19
C GLY A 64 -13.62 -3.53 -0.61
N TYR A 65 -14.70 -4.08 -1.15
CA TYR A 65 -16.06 -3.90 -0.65
C TYR A 65 -16.57 -5.20 -0.04
N ASP A 66 -17.42 -5.08 0.96
CA ASP A 66 -18.18 -6.21 1.46
C ASP A 66 -19.19 -6.67 0.40
N GLU A 67 -19.05 -7.91 -0.08
CA GLU A 67 -19.96 -8.48 -1.08
C GLU A 67 -21.42 -8.52 -0.59
N SER A 68 -21.64 -8.62 0.72
CA SER A 68 -22.98 -8.63 1.33
C SER A 68 -23.67 -7.27 1.11
N LEU A 69 -22.91 -6.18 1.28
CA LEU A 69 -23.40 -4.82 1.04
C LEU A 69 -23.62 -4.56 -0.44
N LEU A 70 -22.76 -5.11 -1.31
CA LEU A 70 -22.96 -5.00 -2.76
C LEU A 70 -24.26 -5.68 -3.19
N ARG A 71 -24.50 -6.92 -2.73
CA ARG A 71 -25.72 -7.68 -3.05
C ARG A 71 -26.97 -6.94 -2.57
N ALA A 72 -26.97 -6.49 -1.31
CA ALA A 72 -28.08 -5.71 -0.77
C ALA A 72 -28.34 -4.42 -1.58
N ASN A 73 -27.30 -3.73 -2.06
CA ASN A 73 -27.47 -2.55 -2.91
C ASN A 73 -28.02 -2.87 -4.30
N LEU A 74 -27.68 -4.02 -4.88
CA LEU A 74 -28.18 -4.42 -6.20
C LEU A 74 -29.68 -4.75 -6.19
N GLU A 75 -30.22 -5.15 -5.05
CA GLU A 75 -31.67 -5.36 -4.86
C GLU A 75 -32.45 -4.04 -4.73
N LEU A 76 -31.76 -2.93 -4.45
CA LEU A 76 -32.37 -1.61 -4.33
C LEU A 76 -32.47 -0.90 -5.68
N THR A 77 -33.57 -0.18 -5.89
CA THR A 77 -33.68 0.78 -6.99
C THR A 77 -32.67 1.92 -6.83
N PRO A 78 -32.29 2.63 -7.91
CA PRO A 78 -31.37 3.77 -7.83
C PRO A 78 -31.75 4.80 -6.76
N ALA A 79 -33.05 5.13 -6.64
CA ALA A 79 -33.54 6.10 -5.66
C ALA A 79 -33.50 5.58 -4.20
N GLN A 80 -33.52 4.27 -3.99
CA GLN A 80 -33.37 3.68 -2.66
C GLN A 80 -31.91 3.61 -2.25
N ARG A 81 -30.99 3.32 -3.18
CA ARG A 81 -29.55 3.34 -2.91
C ARG A 81 -29.06 4.70 -2.42
N VAL A 82 -29.52 5.78 -3.07
CA VAL A 82 -29.18 7.15 -2.67
C VAL A 82 -29.64 7.43 -1.23
N ARG A 83 -30.86 7.02 -0.87
CA ARG A 83 -31.38 7.19 0.50
C ARG A 83 -30.61 6.40 1.55
N VAL A 84 -30.25 5.15 1.25
CA VAL A 84 -29.42 4.34 2.15
C VAL A 84 -28.04 4.99 2.36
N PHE A 85 -27.45 5.53 1.30
CA PHE A 85 -26.19 6.25 1.37
C PHE A 85 -26.31 7.53 2.21
N GLU A 86 -27.36 8.33 2.03
CA GLU A 86 -27.62 9.54 2.81
C GLU A 86 -27.76 9.24 4.31
N ASN A 87 -28.51 8.19 4.66
CA ASN A 87 -28.66 7.75 6.06
C ASN A 87 -27.31 7.34 6.66
N PHE A 88 -26.54 6.54 5.93
CA PHE A 88 -25.21 6.12 6.38
C PHE A 88 -24.27 7.31 6.61
N TYR A 89 -24.31 8.32 5.73
CA TYR A 89 -23.50 9.53 5.86
C TYR A 89 -23.90 10.38 7.08
N ALA A 90 -25.20 10.46 7.37
CA ALA A 90 -25.71 11.13 8.55
C ALA A 90 -25.21 10.45 9.84
N ASP A 91 -25.31 9.12 9.91
CA ASP A 91 -24.88 8.32 11.06
C ASP A 91 -23.36 8.39 11.27
N ALA A 92 -22.59 8.28 10.19
CA ALA A 92 -21.13 8.40 10.23
C ALA A 92 -20.68 9.76 10.77
N ARG A 93 -21.38 10.84 10.38
CA ARG A 93 -21.10 12.20 10.88
C ARG A 93 -21.37 12.34 12.37
N VAL A 94 -22.46 11.74 12.86
CA VAL A 94 -22.79 11.71 14.30
C VAL A 94 -21.72 10.97 15.09
N LEU A 95 -21.31 9.80 14.59
CA LEU A 95 -20.26 8.99 15.22
C LEU A 95 -18.91 9.72 15.25
N ALA A 96 -18.52 10.36 14.15
CA ALA A 96 -17.28 11.13 14.07
C ALA A 96 -17.28 12.31 15.06
N ALA A 97 -18.41 13.03 15.17
CA ALA A 97 -18.55 14.13 16.12
C ALA A 97 -18.54 13.65 17.59
N ALA A 98 -19.09 12.47 17.87
CA ALA A 98 -19.01 11.86 19.20
C ALA A 98 -17.58 11.43 19.54
N GLY A 99 -16.86 10.80 18.60
CA GLY A 99 -15.46 10.41 18.78
C GLY A 99 -14.49 11.60 18.89
N ALA A 100 -14.79 12.73 18.26
CA ALA A 100 -14.04 13.97 18.45
C ALA A 100 -14.23 14.54 19.88
N ARG A 101 -15.47 14.54 20.38
CA ARG A 101 -15.79 14.96 21.75
C ARG A 101 -15.12 14.07 22.80
N ALA A 102 -15.16 12.76 22.61
CA ALA A 102 -14.52 11.81 23.53
C ALA A 102 -13.00 11.98 23.61
N ARG A 103 -12.33 12.28 22.49
CA ARG A 103 -10.88 12.55 22.45
C ARG A 103 -10.48 13.90 23.03
N ALA A 104 -11.37 14.90 22.98
CA ALA A 104 -11.13 16.19 23.60
C ALA A 104 -11.35 16.18 25.13
N ALA A 105 -12.03 15.15 25.65
CA ALA A 105 -12.32 14.95 27.06
C ALA A 105 -11.34 13.99 27.78
N ALA A 106 -10.34 13.46 27.05
CA ALA A 106 -9.29 12.58 27.54
C ALA A 106 -7.94 13.31 27.52
#